data_AF-A0A9P8DRD7-F1
#
_entry.id   AF-A0A9P8DRD7-F1
#
_cell.length_a   1.000
_cell.length_b   1.000
_cell.length_c   1.000
_cell.angle_alpha   90.00
_cell.angle_beta   90.00
_cell.angle_gamma   90.00
#
_symmetry.space_group_name_H-M   'P 1'
#
loop_
_entity.id
_entity.type
_entity.pdbx_description
1 polymer ?
#
loop_
_entity_poly.entity_id
_entity_poly.type
_entity_poly.pdbx_seq_one_letter_code
_entity_poly.pdbx_strand_id
1 'polypeptide(L)'
;MAKFVVYEKVSEAVFRKFPKKDLSDGMQTVANLGSGLIAGFAAAIVSQPADTMLSKINKTQGLPGEGTVSRLIKIGKELGLRGSYSGIGARLFMVGTLTAGQFAIYGDLKKAMGATGGVEIAA
;
A
#
# COMPACT_ATOMS: atom_id res chain seq x y z
N MET A 1 4.40 -8.41 6.90
CA MET A 1 4.03 -8.10 8.30
C MET A 1 3.47 -6.68 8.47
N ALA A 2 4.22 -5.61 8.17
CA ALA A 2 3.76 -4.22 8.39
C ALA A 2 2.38 -3.88 7.78
N LYS A 3 2.12 -4.32 6.53
CA LYS A 3 0.81 -4.10 5.87
C LYS A 3 -0.37 -4.70 6.63
N PHE A 4 -0.23 -5.93 7.14
CA PHE A 4 -1.31 -6.63 7.85
C PHE A 4 -1.59 -5.98 9.21
N VAL A 5 -0.55 -5.61 9.95
CA VAL A 5 -0.68 -4.92 11.24
C VAL A 5 -1.37 -3.56 11.07
N VAL A 6 -0.98 -2.77 10.06
CA VAL A 6 -1.64 -1.49 9.80
C VAL A 6 -3.07 -1.70 9.30
N TYR A 7 -3.31 -2.69 8.44
CA TYR A 7 -4.66 -3.02 7.98
C TYR A 7 -5.59 -3.39 9.14
N GLU A 8 -5.14 -4.24 10.06
CA GLU A 8 -5.91 -4.61 11.25
C GLU A 8 -6.22 -3.39 12.11
N LYS A 9 -5.21 -2.56 12.41
CA LYS A 9 -5.40 -1.37 13.24
C LYS A 9 -6.31 -0.31 12.61
N VAL A 10 -6.18 -0.08 11.31
CA VAL A 10 -7.04 0.86 10.59
C VAL A 10 -8.47 0.32 10.47
N SER A 11 -8.63 -0.97 10.14
CA SER A 11 -9.96 -1.60 10.07
C SER A 11 -10.64 -1.64 11.43
N GLU A 12 -9.91 -1.98 12.48
CA GLU A 12 -10.38 -1.95 13.87
C GLU A 12 -10.83 -0.54 14.27
N ALA A 13 -10.06 0.50 13.94
CA ALA A 13 -10.43 1.88 14.20
C ALA A 13 -11.68 2.34 13.43
N VAL A 14 -11.80 1.94 12.17
CA VAL A 14 -12.98 2.24 11.33
C VAL A 14 -14.23 1.54 11.86
N PHE A 15 -14.15 0.24 12.15
CA PHE A 15 -15.29 -0.54 12.64
C PHE A 15 -15.66 -0.26 14.10
N ARG A 16 -14.75 0.33 14.89
CA ARG A 16 -15.03 0.83 16.23
C ARG A 16 -15.85 2.12 16.21
N LYS A 17 -15.69 2.97 15.19
CA LYS A 17 -16.55 4.15 14.97
C LYS A 17 -17.83 3.81 14.20
N PHE A 18 -17.78 2.84 13.30
CA PHE A 18 -18.90 2.41 12.47
C PHE A 18 -19.11 0.89 12.61
N PRO A 19 -19.99 0.45 13.52
CA PRO A 19 -20.22 -0.97 13.76
C PRO A 19 -20.70 -1.67 12.49
N LYS A 20 -20.10 -2.83 12.17
CA LYS A 20 -20.46 -3.62 10.96
C LYS A 20 -21.96 -3.91 10.86
N LYS A 21 -22.63 -4.09 12.00
CA LYS A 21 -24.07 -4.35 12.09
C LYS A 21 -24.96 -3.19 11.61
N ASP A 22 -24.42 -1.98 11.60
CA ASP A 22 -25.14 -0.76 11.21
C ASP A 22 -24.75 -0.30 9.79
N LEU A 23 -23.86 -1.04 9.11
CA LEU A 23 -23.33 -0.72 7.78
C LEU A 23 -23.89 -1.69 6.74
N SER A 24 -24.39 -1.15 5.62
CA SER A 24 -24.74 -1.96 4.45
C SER A 24 -23.51 -2.70 3.91
N ASP A 25 -23.72 -3.83 3.24
CA ASP A 25 -22.62 -4.64 2.67
C ASP A 25 -21.72 -3.83 1.72
N GLY A 26 -22.29 -2.83 1.05
CA GLY A 26 -21.53 -1.87 0.24
C GLY A 26 -20.63 -0.96 1.07
N MET A 27 -21.14 -0.42 2.17
CA MET A 27 -20.35 0.43 3.07
C MET A 27 -19.27 -0.36 3.80
N GLN A 28 -19.52 -1.63 4.12
CA GLN A 28 -18.50 -2.54 4.65
C GLN A 28 -17.40 -2.83 3.62
N THR A 29 -17.76 -2.99 2.35
CA THR A 29 -16.80 -3.18 1.25
C THR A 29 -15.93 -1.94 1.04
N VAL A 30 -16.53 -0.75 1.02
CA VAL A 30 -15.80 0.52 0.93
C VAL A 30 -14.89 0.72 2.14
N ALA A 31 -15.36 0.41 3.35
CA ALA A 31 -14.56 0.50 4.56
C ALA A 31 -13.36 -0.46 4.54
N ASN A 32 -13.54 -1.72 4.12
CA ASN A 32 -12.47 -2.70 4.01
C ASN A 32 -11.44 -2.35 2.91
N LEU A 33 -11.91 -1.86 1.77
CA LEU A 33 -11.02 -1.46 0.67
C LEU A 33 -10.28 -0.16 1.00
N GLY A 34 -10.95 0.81 1.63
CA GLY A 34 -10.34 2.04 2.12
C GLY A 34 -9.31 1.80 3.22
N SER A 35 -9.58 0.89 4.16
CA SER A 35 -8.59 0.46 5.16
C SER A 35 -7.41 -0.26 4.50
N GLY A 36 -7.68 -1.07 3.47
CA GLY A 36 -6.66 -1.68 2.61
C GLY A 36 -5.75 -0.68 1.90
N LEU A 37 -6.31 0.42 1.38
CA LEU A 37 -5.57 1.52 0.74
C LEU A 37 -4.63 2.21 1.73
N ILE A 38 -5.17 2.62 2.89
CA ILE A 38 -4.39 3.29 3.94
C ILE A 38 -3.27 2.38 4.44
N ALA A 39 -3.56 1.09 4.64
CA ALA A 39 -2.56 0.10 4.98
C ALA A 39 -1.50 -0.08 3.88
N GLY A 40 -1.90 -0.02 2.61
CA GLY A 40 -1.00 -0.02 1.46
C GLY A 40 -0.05 1.17 1.45
N PHE A 41 -0.56 2.37 1.73
CA PHE A 41 0.25 3.59 1.84
C PHE A 41 1.23 3.55 3.01
N ALA A 42 0.76 3.14 4.19
CA ALA A 42 1.62 2.98 5.36
C ALA A 42 2.70 1.92 5.12
N ALA A 43 2.35 0.79 4.50
CA ALA A 43 3.32 -0.25 4.15
C ALA A 43 4.35 0.27 3.14
N ALA A 44 3.93 1.05 2.14
CA ALA A 44 4.82 1.69 1.18
C ALA A 44 5.78 2.66 1.87
N ILE A 45 5.30 3.50 2.79
CA ILE A 45 6.13 4.44 3.54
C ILE A 45 7.17 3.71 4.39
N VAL A 46 6.78 2.63 5.09
CA VAL A 46 7.67 1.87 5.96
C VAL A 46 8.70 1.06 5.16
N SER A 47 8.33 0.51 4.01
CA SER A 47 9.23 -0.32 3.19
C SER A 47 10.13 0.48 2.25
N GLN A 48 9.76 1.73 1.91
CA GLN A 48 10.48 2.52 0.91
C GLN A 48 11.99 2.66 1.18
N PRO A 49 12.46 2.93 2.42
CA PRO A 49 13.90 3.05 2.67
C PRO A 49 14.66 1.76 2.36
N ALA A 50 14.11 0.62 2.76
CA ALA A 50 14.69 -0.69 2.49
C ALA A 50 14.67 -1.03 0.99
N ASP A 51 13.56 -0.75 0.31
CA ASP A 51 13.40 -1.00 -1.12
C ASP A 51 14.36 -0.15 -1.97
N THR A 52 14.59 1.10 -1.57
CA THR A 52 15.56 2.00 -2.22
C THR A 52 16.99 1.52 -2.01
N MET A 53 17.34 1.06 -0.79
CA MET A 53 18.66 0.48 -0.50
C MET A 53 18.91 -0.80 -1.31
N LEU A 54 17.92 -1.70 -1.37
CA LEU A 54 17.98 -2.93 -2.17
C LEU A 54 18.08 -2.64 -3.67
N SER A 55 17.37 -1.64 -4.17
CA SER A 55 17.45 -1.24 -5.58
C SER A 55 18.83 -0.70 -5.95
N LYS A 56 19.49 0.04 -5.04
CA LYS A 56 20.85 0.55 -5.26
C LYS A 56 21.92 -0.54 -5.13
N ILE A 57 21.81 -1.47 -4.18
CA ILE A 57 22.79 -2.55 -4.04
C ILE A 57 22.76 -3.50 -5.23
N ASN A 58 21.58 -3.75 -5.81
CA ASN A 58 21.43 -4.56 -7.02
C ASN A 58 21.94 -3.86 -8.28
N LYS A 59 21.90 -2.52 -8.34
CA LYS A 59 22.37 -1.73 -9.49
C LYS A 59 23.86 -1.43 -9.47
N THR A 60 24.49 -1.42 -8.30
CA THR A 60 25.95 -1.27 -8.19
C THR A 60 26.60 -2.64 -8.28
N GLN A 61 27.62 -2.82 -9.12
CA GLN A 61 28.47 -4.00 -9.04
C GLN A 61 29.42 -3.82 -7.86
N GLY A 62 29.60 -4.88 -7.06
CA GLY A 62 30.51 -4.83 -5.93
C GLY A 62 31.95 -4.67 -6.41
N LEU A 63 32.68 -3.72 -5.84
CA LEU A 63 34.12 -3.65 -6.03
C LEU A 63 34.76 -4.94 -5.47
N PRO A 64 35.80 -5.49 -6.11
CA PRO A 64 36.46 -6.70 -5.63
C PRO A 64 37.00 -6.47 -4.20
N GLY A 65 36.54 -7.30 -3.25
CA GLY A 65 36.91 -7.22 -1.83
C GLY A 65 35.95 -6.45 -0.90
N GLU A 66 34.87 -5.85 -1.43
CA GLU A 66 33.94 -5.07 -0.61
C GLU A 66 32.80 -5.94 -0.04
N GLY A 67 32.77 -6.12 1.29
CA GLY A 67 31.72 -6.89 1.95
C GLY A 67 30.34 -6.23 1.84
N THR A 68 29.28 -7.05 1.73
CA THR A 68 27.87 -6.62 1.57
C THR A 68 27.45 -5.60 2.63
N VAL A 69 27.91 -5.75 3.87
CA VAL A 69 27.60 -4.85 5.00
C VAL A 69 28.26 -3.48 4.83
N SER A 70 29.51 -3.42 4.38
CA SER A 70 30.22 -2.15 4.13
C SER A 70 29.57 -1.34 2.99
N ARG A 71 29.12 -2.05 1.93
CA ARG A 71 28.35 -1.44 0.83
C ARG A 71 27.01 -0.89 1.30
N LEU A 72 26.27 -1.63 2.13
CA LEU A 72 24.99 -1.15 2.69
C LEU A 72 25.18 0.12 3.52
N ILE A 73 26.25 0.19 4.32
CA ILE A 73 26.55 1.38 5.14
C ILE A 73 26.92 2.59 4.27
N LYS A 74 27.75 2.41 3.23
CA LYS A 74 28.08 3.48 2.27
C LYS A 74 26.84 3.98 1.54
N ILE A 75 26.06 3.07 0.96
CA ILE A 75 24.83 3.39 0.22
C ILE A 75 23.82 4.09 1.14
N GLY A 76 23.69 3.66 2.39
CA GLY A 76 22.84 4.31 3.39
C GLY A 76 23.28 5.73 3.70
N LYS A 77 24.60 5.98 3.84
CA LYS A 77 25.16 7.32 4.04
C LYS A 77 24.97 8.23 2.81
N GLU A 78 25.12 7.69 1.60
CA GLU A 78 24.95 8.46 0.35
C GLU A 78 23.48 8.80 0.05
N LEU A 79 22.56 7.88 0.31
CA LEU A 79 21.12 8.13 0.14
C LEU A 79 20.61 9.15 1.14
N GLY A 80 21.03 9.03 2.41
CA GLY A 80 20.45 9.80 3.51
C GLY A 80 18.93 9.62 3.64
N LEU A 81 18.29 10.38 4.54
CA LEU A 81 16.84 10.30 4.71
C LEU A 81 16.08 10.72 3.44
N ARG A 82 16.54 11.79 2.77
CA ARG A 82 15.83 12.34 1.60
C ARG A 82 15.93 11.44 0.36
N GLY A 83 17.07 10.78 0.15
CA GLY A 83 17.24 9.83 -0.95
C GLY A 83 16.54 8.50 -0.70
N SER A 84 16.47 8.02 0.55
CA SER A 84 15.77 6.78 0.91
C SER A 84 14.28 6.78 0.58
N TYR A 85 13.63 7.96 0.56
CA TYR A 85 12.24 8.12 0.16
C TYR A 85 12.05 8.51 -1.32
N SER A 86 13.12 8.53 -2.12
CA SER A 86 12.97 8.81 -3.55
C SER A 86 12.06 7.76 -4.20
N GLY A 87 11.13 8.20 -5.04
CA GLY A 87 10.15 7.33 -5.69
C GLY A 87 8.90 6.98 -4.86
N ILE A 88 8.76 7.49 -3.63
CA ILE A 88 7.57 7.23 -2.80
C ILE A 88 6.27 7.71 -3.48
N GLY A 89 6.29 8.86 -4.17
CA GLY A 89 5.12 9.38 -4.88
C GLY A 89 4.64 8.44 -5.99
N ALA A 90 5.56 7.89 -6.79
CA ALA A 90 5.23 6.89 -7.81
C ALA A 90 4.66 5.61 -7.20
N ARG A 91 5.19 5.17 -6.05
CA ARG A 91 4.69 4.00 -5.34
C ARG A 91 3.29 4.22 -4.78
N LEU A 92 3.02 5.38 -4.19
CA LEU A 92 1.69 5.75 -3.71
C LEU A 92 0.69 5.84 -4.86
N PHE A 93 1.08 6.44 -5.99
CA PHE A 93 0.26 6.47 -7.19
C PHE A 93 -0.07 5.07 -7.70
N MET A 94 0.92 4.18 -7.80
CA MET A 94 0.69 2.78 -8.18
C MET A 94 -0.30 2.08 -7.26
N VAL A 95 -0.13 2.22 -5.94
CA VAL A 95 -1.06 1.63 -4.96
C VAL A 95 -2.46 2.22 -5.11
N GLY A 96 -2.59 3.54 -5.26
CA GLY A 96 -3.87 4.22 -5.47
C GLY A 96 -4.59 3.76 -6.75
N THR A 97 -3.87 3.70 -7.87
CA THR A 97 -4.43 3.27 -9.16
C THR A 97 -4.82 1.80 -9.15
N LEU A 98 -4.03 0.92 -8.52
CA LEU A 98 -4.39 -0.48 -8.35
C LEU A 98 -5.68 -0.63 -7.52
N THR A 99 -5.81 0.11 -6.43
CA THR A 99 -7.03 0.10 -5.62
C THR A 99 -8.23 0.68 -6.37
N ALA A 100 -8.06 1.78 -7.11
CA ALA A 100 -9.12 2.33 -7.96
C ALA A 100 -9.56 1.33 -9.03
N GLY A 101 -8.63 0.61 -9.65
CA GLY A 101 -8.92 -0.48 -10.59
C GLY A 101 -9.70 -1.62 -9.93
N GLN A 102 -9.36 -2.01 -8.69
CA GLN A 102 -10.13 -2.99 -7.92
C GLN A 102 -11.58 -2.53 -7.69
N PHE A 103 -11.79 -1.24 -7.38
CA PHE A 103 -13.13 -0.66 -7.24
C PHE A 103 -13.92 -0.65 -8.56
N ALA A 104 -13.28 -0.26 -9.66
CA ALA A 104 -13.91 -0.22 -10.98
C ALA A 104 -14.36 -1.63 -11.42
N ILE A 105 -13.46 -2.62 -11.35
CA ILE A 105 -13.76 -4.01 -11.71
C ILE A 105 -14.85 -4.59 -10.81
N TYR A 106 -14.80 -4.34 -9.50
CA TYR A 106 -15.83 -4.79 -8.57
C TYR A 106 -17.20 -4.16 -8.88
N GLY A 107 -17.22 -2.86 -9.19
CA GLY A 107 -18.44 -2.16 -9.60
C GLY A 107 -19.03 -2.70 -10.90
N ASP A 108 -18.19 -2.91 -11.91
CA ASP A 108 -18.62 -3.40 -13.23
C ASP A 108 -19.12 -4.84 -13.17
N LEU A 109 -18.41 -5.72 -12.45
CA LEU A 109 -18.86 -7.11 -12.23
C LEU A 109 -20.18 -7.17 -11.48
N LYS A 110 -20.35 -6.32 -10.45
CA LYS A 110 -21.59 -6.25 -9.69
C LYS A 110 -22.78 -5.79 -10.54
N LYS A 111 -22.56 -4.79 -11.42
CA LYS A 111 -23.55 -4.34 -12.40
C LYS A 111 -23.89 -5.44 -13.41
N ALA A 112 -22.88 -6.13 -13.96
CA ALA A 112 -23.04 -7.18 -14.95
C ALA A 112 -23.82 -8.41 -14.42
N MET A 113 -23.63 -8.77 -13.15
CA MET A 113 -24.34 -9.91 -12.52
C MET A 113 -25.76 -9.58 -12.06
N GLY A 114 -26.29 -8.38 -12.33
CA GLY A 114 -27.62 -7.98 -11.86
C GLY A 114 -27.74 -7.90 -10.32
N ALA A 115 -26.60 -7.86 -9.61
CA ALA A 115 -26.53 -7.71 -8.17
C ALA A 115 -26.71 -6.23 -7.76
N THR A 116 -27.75 -5.59 -8.31
CA THR A 116 -28.15 -4.19 -8.07
C THR A 116 -28.80 -3.98 -6.70
N GLY A 117 -28.98 -5.04 -5.90
CA GLY A 117 -29.38 -4.95 -4.50
C GLY A 117 -28.28 -4.40 -3.56
N GLY A 118 -27.09 -4.10 -4.07
CA GLY A 118 -26.02 -3.50 -3.30
C GLY A 118 -25.58 -2.15 -3.87
N VAL A 119 -25.35 -1.19 -2.97
CA VAL A 119 -24.93 0.21 -3.19
C VAL A 119 -24.01 0.41 -4.40
N GLU A 120 -24.36 1.40 -5.23
CA GLU A 120 -23.59 1.94 -6.35
C GLU A 120 -22.36 2.68 -5.83
N ILE A 121 -21.15 2.21 -6.19
CA ILE A 121 -19.88 2.83 -5.77
C ILE A 121 -19.35 3.79 -6.87
N ALA A 122 -20.15 4.03 -7.91
CA ALA A 122 -19.84 4.98 -8.97
C ALA A 122 -21.08 5.86 -9.19
N ALA A 123 -20.94 7.15 -8.85
CA ALA A 123 -21.76 8.20 -9.44
C ALA A 123 -21.40 8.33 -10.93
#